data_AF-H6TMP1-F1
#
_entry.id   AF-H6TMP1-F1
#
_cell.length_a   1.000
_cell.length_b   1.000
_cell.length_c   1.000
_cell.angle_alpha   90.00
_cell.angle_beta   90.00
_cell.angle_gamma   90.00
#
_symmetry.space_group_name_H-M   'P 1'
#
loop_
_entity.id
_entity.type
_entity.pdbx_description
1 polymer ?
#
loop_
_entity_poly.entity_id
_entity_poly.type
_entity_poly.pdbx_seq_one_letter_code
_entity_poly.pdbx_strand_id
1 'polypeptide(L)'
;MIRRREAQASVETTIEQSNDPQFLKSIVDLTALAAAVNAFKRRYDELQSHMDYIENAIDSNLKTNGIIEIAAASPPSPNKTATAIAYQSPPKEKSEAERLCESMCSKELRRYMFVNISERAKLIEELPGALKLAKDPAKFVLDCIGKFYLQGRKAFANDSPAITARKVSLLVLECYLLTFDPEGEKKQVGSSVKDEAEAAAVAWKKR
;
A
#
# COMPACT_ATOMS: atom_id res chain seq x y z
N MET A 1 2.37 -7.05 -78.23
CA MET A 1 3.64 -6.64 -77.62
C MET A 1 3.33 -5.53 -76.62
N ILE A 2 3.62 -5.80 -75.35
CA ILE A 2 3.31 -4.97 -74.18
C ILE A 2 4.18 -3.70 -74.19
N ARG A 3 3.60 -2.53 -73.96
CA ARG A 3 4.29 -1.41 -73.30
C ARG A 3 3.37 -0.82 -72.24
N ARG A 4 3.60 -1.24 -70.99
CA ARG A 4 3.22 -0.49 -69.79
C ARG A 4 3.84 0.90 -69.87
N ARG A 5 3.05 1.96 -69.65
CA ARG A 5 3.55 3.23 -69.13
C ARG A 5 3.04 3.33 -67.70
N GLU A 6 3.99 3.38 -66.77
CA GLU A 6 3.76 3.64 -65.35
C GLU A 6 3.40 5.12 -65.19
N ALA A 7 2.29 5.40 -64.52
CA ALA A 7 1.96 6.74 -64.06
C ALA A 7 2.69 6.98 -62.73
N GLN A 8 3.77 7.75 -62.75
CA GLN A 8 4.35 8.32 -61.54
C GLN A 8 3.44 9.45 -61.06
N ALA A 9 2.62 9.18 -60.06
CA ALA A 9 1.97 10.21 -59.26
C ALA A 9 3.01 10.74 -58.26
N SER A 10 3.69 11.83 -58.61
CA SER A 10 4.45 12.63 -57.66
C SER A 10 3.44 13.40 -56.81
N VAL A 11 3.18 12.90 -55.60
CA VAL A 11 2.39 13.65 -54.60
C VAL A 11 3.34 14.67 -53.98
N GLU A 12 3.37 15.85 -54.58
CA GLU A 12 4.01 17.03 -54.01
C GLU A 12 3.13 17.53 -52.86
N THR A 13 3.43 17.08 -51.64
CA THR A 13 2.83 17.62 -50.41
C THR A 13 3.36 19.03 -50.17
N THR A 14 2.71 20.01 -50.80
CA THR A 14 2.84 21.42 -50.44
C THR A 14 2.28 21.61 -49.03
N ILE A 15 3.17 21.71 -48.04
CA ILE A 15 2.81 22.15 -46.69
C ILE A 15 2.62 23.67 -46.77
N GLU A 16 1.37 24.11 -46.91
CA GLU A 16 1.00 25.51 -46.66
C GLU A 16 1.33 25.83 -45.20
N GLN A 17 2.36 26.66 -44.98
CA GLN A 17 2.72 27.19 -43.67
C GLN A 17 1.66 28.19 -43.22
N SER A 18 0.63 27.71 -42.52
CA SER A 18 -0.29 28.57 -41.80
C SER A 18 0.45 29.21 -40.61
N ASN A 19 0.69 30.53 -40.69
CA ASN A 19 1.29 31.35 -39.62
C ASN A 19 0.26 31.77 -38.54
N ASP A 20 -0.84 31.03 -38.41
CA ASP A 20 -1.84 31.30 -37.38
C ASP A 20 -1.23 31.12 -35.97
N PRO A 21 -1.24 32.14 -35.09
CA PRO A 21 -0.62 32.07 -33.78
C PRO A 21 -1.20 30.97 -32.88
N GLN A 22 -2.45 30.57 -33.09
CA GLN A 22 -3.07 29.46 -32.36
C GLN A 22 -2.48 28.11 -32.81
N PHE A 23 -2.25 27.92 -34.10
CA PHE A 23 -1.58 26.73 -34.65
C PHE A 23 -0.14 26.58 -34.14
N LEU A 24 0.66 27.65 -34.16
CA LEU A 24 2.03 27.64 -33.65
C LEU A 24 2.08 27.30 -32.15
N LYS A 25 1.13 27.83 -31.37
CA LYS A 25 0.99 27.47 -29.96
C LYS A 25 0.70 25.98 -29.77
N SER A 26 -0.22 25.42 -30.56
CA SER A 26 -0.54 23.99 -30.50
C SER A 26 0.66 23.09 -30.83
N ILE A 27 1.55 23.51 -31.75
CA ILE A 27 2.79 22.79 -32.04
C ILE A 27 3.71 22.79 -30.81
N VAL A 28 3.90 23.96 -30.18
CA VAL A 28 4.74 24.07 -28.97
C VAL A 28 4.16 23.21 -27.84
N ASP A 29 2.85 23.27 -27.61
CA ASP A 29 2.18 22.45 -26.59
C ASP A 29 2.35 20.95 -26.86
N LEU A 30 2.25 20.53 -28.13
CA LEU A 30 2.46 19.13 -28.51
C LEU A 30 3.91 18.68 -28.29
N THR A 31 4.89 19.53 -28.60
CA THR A 31 6.31 19.21 -28.34
C THR A 31 6.62 19.10 -26.85
N ALA A 32 6.05 19.99 -26.04
CA ALA A 32 6.17 19.95 -24.59
C ALA A 32 5.52 18.67 -24.00
N LEU A 33 4.34 18.31 -24.50
CA LEU A 33 3.67 17.07 -24.11
C LEU A 33 4.50 15.84 -24.50
N ALA A 34 5.03 15.80 -25.72
CA ALA A 34 5.88 14.70 -26.17
C ALA A 34 7.13 14.55 -25.30
N ALA A 35 7.77 15.67 -24.91
CA ALA A 35 8.89 15.65 -23.98
C ALA A 35 8.47 15.10 -22.60
N ALA A 36 7.32 15.52 -22.08
CA ALA A 36 6.80 15.03 -20.80
C ALA A 36 6.47 13.53 -20.83
N VAL A 37 5.84 13.03 -21.89
CA VAL A 37 5.54 11.60 -22.06
C VAL A 37 6.83 10.78 -22.16
N ASN A 38 7.84 11.27 -22.88
CA ASN A 38 9.13 10.61 -22.95
C ASN A 38 9.85 10.59 -21.59
N ALA A 39 9.78 11.67 -20.83
CA ALA A 39 10.33 11.71 -19.47
C ALA A 39 9.61 10.73 -18.54
N PHE A 40 8.26 10.68 -18.61
CA PHE A 40 7.46 9.70 -17.88
C PHE A 40 7.86 8.27 -18.24
N LYS A 41 7.96 7.96 -19.54
CA LYS A 41 8.34 6.63 -20.01
C LYS A 41 9.70 6.20 -19.45
N ARG A 42 10.71 7.08 -19.48
CA ARG A 42 12.03 6.78 -18.89
C ARG A 42 11.95 6.43 -17.41
N ARG A 43 11.15 7.16 -16.64
CA ARG A 43 10.95 6.91 -15.20
C ARG A 43 10.21 5.61 -14.94
N TYR A 44 9.27 5.26 -15.80
CA TYR A 44 8.57 3.98 -15.75
C TYR A 44 9.52 2.82 -16.07
N ASP A 45 10.31 2.92 -17.14
CA ASP A 45 11.28 1.90 -17.53
C ASP A 45 12.35 1.69 -16.44
N GLU A 46 12.81 2.78 -15.81
CA GLU A 46 13.72 2.74 -14.65
C GLU A 46 13.09 1.98 -13.47
N LEU A 47 11.84 2.32 -13.11
CA LEU A 47 11.13 1.63 -12.04
C LEU A 47 10.94 0.15 -12.34
N GLN A 48 10.59 -0.21 -13.57
CA GLN A 48 10.45 -1.60 -13.98
C GLN A 48 11.77 -2.36 -13.83
N SER A 49 12.88 -1.78 -14.29
CA SER A 49 14.21 -2.36 -14.12
C SER A 49 14.59 -2.57 -12.65
N HIS A 50 14.18 -1.67 -11.75
CA HIS A 50 14.41 -1.83 -10.32
C HIS A 50 13.59 -3.00 -9.74
N MET A 51 12.35 -3.17 -10.17
CA MET A 51 11.51 -4.29 -9.74
C MET A 51 12.06 -5.63 -10.21
N ASP A 52 12.46 -5.73 -11.48
CA ASP A 52 13.06 -6.93 -12.05
C ASP A 52 14.38 -7.27 -11.33
N TYR A 53 15.17 -6.26 -10.95
CA TYR A 53 16.39 -6.47 -10.15
C TYR A 53 16.08 -7.06 -8.77
N ILE A 54 15.06 -6.56 -8.07
CA ILE A 54 14.65 -7.06 -6.76
C ILE A 54 14.21 -8.52 -6.87
N GLU A 55 13.39 -8.85 -7.87
CA GLU A 55 12.92 -10.23 -8.12
C GLU A 55 14.11 -11.18 -8.35
N ASN A 56 15.05 -10.80 -9.23
CA ASN A 56 16.24 -11.58 -9.50
C ASN A 56 17.16 -11.75 -8.27
N ALA A 57 17.26 -10.72 -7.42
CA ALA A 57 18.07 -10.78 -6.20
C ALA A 57 17.48 -11.75 -5.17
N ILE A 58 16.15 -11.76 -5.02
CA ILE A 58 15.43 -12.70 -4.16
C ILE A 58 15.62 -14.13 -4.67
N ASP A 59 15.39 -14.37 -5.96
CA ASP A 59 15.55 -15.70 -6.58
C ASP A 59 16.97 -16.23 -6.44
N SER A 60 17.97 -15.36 -6.59
CA SER A 60 19.38 -15.72 -6.41
C SER A 60 19.65 -16.11 -4.96
N ASN A 61 19.11 -15.37 -3.99
CA ASN A 61 19.28 -15.66 -2.56
C ASN A 61 18.64 -17.01 -2.16
N LEU A 62 17.46 -17.31 -2.71
CA LEU A 62 16.77 -18.59 -2.51
C LEU A 62 17.57 -19.77 -3.09
N LYS A 63 18.16 -19.61 -4.27
CA LYS A 63 19.03 -20.63 -4.89
C LYS A 63 20.32 -20.87 -4.09
N THR A 64 20.94 -19.82 -3.54
CA THR A 64 22.12 -19.98 -2.68
C THR A 64 21.82 -20.61 -1.33
N ASN A 65 20.66 -20.31 -0.73
CA ASN A 65 20.31 -20.84 0.59
C ASN A 65 19.71 -22.26 0.52
N GLY A 66 19.19 -22.69 -0.64
CA GLY A 66 18.68 -24.05 -0.86
C GLY A 66 19.75 -25.15 -0.98
N ILE A 67 21.05 -24.82 -1.04
CA ILE A 67 22.15 -25.79 -1.24
C ILE A 67 22.83 -26.20 0.08
N ILE A 68 22.56 -25.53 1.21
CA ILE A 68 23.30 -25.75 2.47
C ILE A 68 22.64 -26.81 3.39
N GLU A 69 21.42 -27.29 3.12
CA GLU A 69 20.66 -28.14 4.06
C GLU A 69 20.60 -29.65 3.74
N ILE A 70 21.51 -30.22 2.95
CA ILE A 70 21.59 -31.70 2.78
C ILE A 70 23.05 -32.19 2.74
N ALA A 71 23.79 -32.10 3.85
CA ALA A 71 24.94 -32.99 4.11
C ALA A 71 25.48 -32.84 5.55
N ALA A 72 24.92 -33.56 6.52
CA ALA A 72 25.66 -34.05 7.69
C ALA A 72 24.89 -35.14 8.47
N ALA A 73 25.14 -36.38 8.06
CA ALA A 73 25.24 -37.61 8.84
C ALA A 73 24.45 -37.80 10.16
N SER A 74 23.58 -38.82 10.17
CA SER A 74 23.18 -39.58 11.37
C SER A 74 24.34 -40.39 11.96
N PRO A 75 24.26 -40.79 13.24
CA PRO A 75 24.12 -42.22 13.55
C PRO A 75 23.02 -42.54 14.61
N PRO A 76 22.62 -43.82 14.79
CA PRO A 76 21.29 -44.22 15.27
C PRO A 76 21.20 -44.74 16.71
N SER A 77 19.94 -44.89 17.17
CA SER A 77 19.39 -45.91 18.10
C SER A 77 19.12 -45.46 19.56
N PRO A 78 18.24 -46.14 20.34
CA PRO A 78 16.83 -46.48 20.06
C PRO A 78 15.87 -46.18 21.24
N ASN A 79 14.56 -46.28 20.94
CA ASN A 79 13.45 -46.65 21.83
C ASN A 79 12.62 -45.57 22.57
N LYS A 80 11.33 -45.62 22.21
CA LYS A 80 10.14 -45.80 23.07
C LYS A 80 9.21 -44.59 23.35
N THR A 81 7.99 -44.82 22.85
CA THR A 81 6.66 -44.50 23.40
C THR A 81 6.01 -43.19 22.95
N ALA A 82 4.87 -43.38 22.29
CA ALA A 82 3.92 -42.36 21.90
C ALA A 82 3.35 -41.63 23.11
N THR A 83 3.41 -40.30 23.07
CA THR A 83 2.52 -39.42 23.82
C THR A 83 2.22 -38.23 22.93
N ALA A 84 0.95 -38.03 22.60
CA ALA A 84 0.46 -36.83 21.95
C ALA A 84 0.72 -35.62 22.87
N ILE A 85 1.71 -34.79 22.52
CA ILE A 85 1.96 -33.53 23.19
C ILE A 85 1.34 -32.45 22.30
N ALA A 86 0.18 -31.96 22.74
CA ALA A 86 -0.36 -30.70 22.26
C ALA A 86 0.72 -29.63 22.43
N TYR A 87 1.13 -29.02 21.32
CA TYR A 87 2.02 -27.86 21.30
C TYR A 87 1.27 -26.66 21.92
N GLN A 88 1.22 -26.61 23.25
CA GLN A 88 1.01 -25.35 23.94
C GLN A 88 2.32 -24.59 23.84
N SER A 89 2.37 -23.66 22.87
CA SER A 89 3.36 -22.59 22.83
C SER A 89 3.45 -21.93 24.22
N PRO A 90 4.65 -21.56 24.71
CA PRO A 90 4.80 -20.78 25.93
C PRO A 90 3.93 -19.51 25.85
N PRO A 91 3.42 -18.97 26.97
CA PRO A 91 2.63 -17.74 26.97
C PRO A 91 3.47 -16.61 26.36
N LYS A 92 3.19 -16.25 25.10
CA LYS A 92 3.70 -14.99 24.54
C LYS A 92 3.12 -13.89 25.40
N GLU A 93 3.99 -13.15 26.10
CA GLU A 93 3.59 -11.92 26.74
C GLU A 93 2.93 -11.03 25.67
N LYS A 94 1.67 -10.65 25.90
CA LYS A 94 0.91 -9.87 24.93
C LYS A 94 1.63 -8.56 24.67
N SER A 95 1.83 -8.22 23.40
CA SER A 95 2.42 -6.96 22.99
C SER A 95 1.57 -5.78 23.48
N GLU A 96 2.17 -4.59 23.56
CA GLU A 96 1.44 -3.39 23.97
C GLU A 96 0.25 -3.11 23.05
N ALA A 97 0.42 -3.28 21.74
CA ALA A 97 -0.66 -3.12 20.77
C ALA A 97 -1.83 -4.09 21.02
N GLU A 98 -1.54 -5.36 21.32
CA GLU A 98 -2.57 -6.36 21.65
C GLU A 98 -3.34 -5.97 22.91
N ARG A 99 -2.64 -5.57 23.98
CA ARG A 99 -3.29 -5.12 25.22
C ARG A 99 -4.22 -3.93 24.99
N LEU A 100 -3.77 -2.94 24.21
CA LEU A 100 -4.54 -1.73 23.89
C LEU A 100 -5.76 -2.03 23.01
N CYS A 101 -5.66 -2.99 22.08
CA CYS A 101 -6.77 -3.41 21.24
C CYS A 101 -7.81 -4.23 22.03
N GLU A 102 -7.35 -5.15 22.88
CA GLU A 102 -8.24 -5.93 23.77
C GLU A 102 -9.00 -5.02 24.74
N SER A 103 -8.33 -4.02 25.33
CA SER A 103 -8.93 -3.06 26.25
C SER A 103 -9.75 -1.96 25.55
N MET A 104 -9.80 -1.95 24.20
CA MET A 104 -10.49 -0.94 23.38
C MET A 104 -10.07 0.51 23.72
N CYS A 105 -8.80 0.73 24.08
CA CYS A 105 -8.28 2.04 24.47
C CYS A 105 -7.82 2.89 23.27
N SER A 106 -8.76 3.49 22.54
CA SER A 106 -8.49 4.14 21.24
C SER A 106 -7.55 5.34 21.32
N LYS A 107 -7.60 6.10 22.43
CA LYS A 107 -6.70 7.25 22.67
C LYS A 107 -5.25 6.80 22.89
N GLU A 108 -5.05 5.76 23.69
CA GLU A 108 -3.72 5.23 23.98
C GLU A 108 -3.15 4.51 22.77
N LEU A 109 -3.97 3.78 22.00
CA LEU A 109 -3.53 3.23 20.71
C LEU A 109 -3.07 4.33 19.75
N ARG A 110 -3.84 5.41 19.61
CA ARG A 110 -3.42 6.55 18.78
C ARG A 110 -2.10 7.16 19.27
N ARG A 111 -1.91 7.30 20.58
CA ARG A 111 -0.65 7.81 21.15
C ARG A 111 0.52 6.85 20.88
N TYR A 112 0.33 5.55 21.11
CA TYR A 112 1.33 4.52 20.83
C TYR A 112 1.78 4.59 19.37
N MET A 113 0.82 4.63 18.42
CA MET A 113 1.13 4.77 17.00
C MET A 113 1.80 6.10 16.65
N PHE A 114 1.44 7.19 17.33
CA PHE A 114 2.06 8.49 17.11
C PHE A 114 3.55 8.49 17.49
N VAL A 115 3.90 7.87 18.62
CA VAL A 115 5.29 7.74 19.08
C VAL A 115 6.10 6.83 18.15
N ASN A 116 5.48 5.74 17.68
CA ASN A 116 6.14 4.72 16.85
C ASN A 116 5.97 4.95 15.33
N ILE A 117 5.48 6.12 14.89
CA ILE A 117 5.12 6.36 13.47
C ILE A 117 6.30 6.22 12.50
N SER A 118 7.52 6.42 13.00
CA SER A 118 8.77 6.21 12.25
C SER A 118 9.04 4.71 11.99
N GLU A 119 8.58 3.83 12.88
CA GLU A 119 8.70 2.37 12.78
C GLU A 119 7.48 1.77 12.06
N ARG A 120 7.09 2.35 10.92
CA ARG A 120 5.87 1.97 10.20
C ARG A 120 5.78 0.46 9.89
N ALA A 121 6.89 -0.17 9.52
CA ALA A 121 6.93 -1.60 9.19
C ALA A 121 6.48 -2.47 10.37
N LYS A 122 7.02 -2.18 11.57
CA LYS A 122 6.64 -2.85 12.82
C LYS A 122 5.15 -2.68 13.12
N LEU A 123 4.62 -1.46 12.95
CA LEU A 123 3.20 -1.19 13.16
C LEU A 123 2.31 -2.01 12.20
N ILE A 124 2.71 -2.16 10.94
CA ILE A 124 1.95 -2.95 9.95
C ILE A 124 2.02 -4.46 10.23
N GLU A 125 3.11 -4.94 10.82
CA GLU A 125 3.25 -6.34 11.23
C GLU A 125 2.38 -6.66 12.47
N GLU A 126 2.42 -5.79 13.50
CA GLU A 126 1.79 -6.06 14.80
C GLU A 126 0.30 -5.70 14.85
N LEU A 127 -0.11 -4.55 14.27
CA LEU A 127 -1.47 -4.04 14.45
C LEU A 127 -2.57 -4.91 13.84
N PRO A 128 -2.44 -5.49 12.63
CA PRO A 128 -3.50 -6.30 12.06
C PRO A 128 -3.84 -7.51 12.94
N GLY A 129 -2.84 -8.14 13.56
CA GLY A 129 -3.04 -9.21 14.53
C GLY A 129 -3.76 -8.70 15.79
N ALA A 130 -3.26 -7.60 16.36
CA ALA A 130 -3.83 -6.99 17.57
C ALA A 130 -5.29 -6.52 17.36
N LEU A 131 -5.61 -5.90 16.23
CA LEU A 131 -6.96 -5.39 15.92
C LEU A 131 -8.01 -6.50 15.87
N LYS A 132 -7.63 -7.73 15.51
CA LYS A 132 -8.54 -8.89 15.52
C LYS A 132 -8.97 -9.31 16.93
N LEU A 133 -8.22 -8.92 17.96
CA LEU A 133 -8.52 -9.20 19.37
C LEU A 133 -9.52 -8.19 19.97
N ALA A 134 -9.75 -7.06 19.30
CA ALA A 134 -10.73 -6.08 19.74
C ALA A 134 -12.15 -6.67 19.67
N LYS A 135 -12.98 -6.36 20.68
CA LYS A 135 -14.37 -6.82 20.74
C LYS A 135 -15.22 -6.31 19.57
N ASP A 136 -14.98 -5.06 19.17
CA ASP A 136 -15.60 -4.44 18.00
C ASP A 136 -14.52 -3.67 17.22
N PRO A 137 -13.80 -4.35 16.31
CA PRO A 137 -12.68 -3.75 15.59
C PRO A 137 -13.10 -2.54 14.72
N ALA A 138 -14.30 -2.59 14.12
CA ALA A 138 -14.78 -1.53 13.24
C ALA A 138 -15.04 -0.23 14.03
N LYS A 139 -15.79 -0.33 15.13
CA LYS A 139 -16.05 0.83 16.00
C LYS A 139 -14.76 1.34 16.62
N PHE A 140 -13.89 0.43 17.05
CA PHE A 140 -12.60 0.77 17.65
C PHE A 140 -11.69 1.58 16.72
N VAL A 141 -11.57 1.14 15.47
CA VAL A 141 -10.81 1.85 14.44
C VAL A 141 -11.41 3.22 14.16
N LEU A 142 -12.74 3.33 14.06
CA LEU A 142 -13.42 4.61 13.87
C LEU A 142 -13.14 5.59 15.02
N ASP A 143 -13.18 5.12 16.27
CA ASP A 143 -12.83 5.92 17.43
C ASP A 143 -11.34 6.30 17.45
N CYS A 144 -10.46 5.39 17.00
CA CYS A 144 -9.01 5.59 16.89
C CYS A 144 -8.65 6.60 15.80
N ILE A 145 -9.41 6.71 14.71
CA ILE A 145 -9.28 7.77 13.70
C ILE A 145 -9.59 9.13 14.33
N GLY A 146 -10.70 9.22 15.09
CA GLY A 146 -11.19 10.46 15.68
C GLY A 146 -11.57 11.48 14.62
N LYS A 147 -11.62 12.77 15.00
CA LYS A 147 -12.25 13.81 14.19
C LYS A 147 -11.25 14.68 13.39
N PHE A 148 -10.10 14.13 12.99
CA PHE A 148 -9.09 14.90 12.23
C PHE A 148 -9.66 15.44 10.91
N TYR A 149 -10.64 14.73 10.32
CA TYR A 149 -11.31 15.11 9.08
C TYR A 149 -12.09 16.43 9.20
N LEU A 150 -12.44 16.86 10.42
CA LEU A 150 -13.09 18.15 10.69
C LEU A 150 -12.11 19.34 10.79
N GLN A 151 -10.80 19.08 10.93
CA GLN A 151 -9.82 20.16 11.05
C GLN A 151 -9.68 20.91 9.73
N GLY A 152 -9.53 22.24 9.69
CA GLY A 152 -9.40 22.98 8.41
C GLY A 152 -8.04 22.82 7.71
N ARG A 153 -7.91 23.26 6.44
CA ARG A 153 -6.64 23.16 5.66
C ARG A 153 -5.43 23.76 6.38
N LYS A 154 -5.64 24.87 7.10
CA LYS A 154 -4.60 25.56 7.89
C LYS A 154 -4.02 24.71 9.03
N ALA A 155 -4.78 23.75 9.56
CA ALA A 155 -4.28 22.86 10.61
C ALA A 155 -3.13 21.96 10.13
N PHE A 156 -2.99 21.78 8.80
CA PHE A 156 -1.99 20.92 8.16
C PHE A 156 -0.84 21.72 7.51
N ALA A 157 -0.73 23.01 7.81
CA ALA A 157 0.42 23.80 7.39
C ALA A 157 1.63 23.52 8.30
N ASN A 158 2.85 23.69 7.76
CA ASN A 158 4.12 23.84 8.50
C ASN A 158 4.34 22.82 9.63
N ASP A 159 4.75 21.59 9.30
CA ASP A 159 5.16 20.53 10.25
C ASP A 159 4.25 20.36 11.48
N SER A 160 2.97 20.71 11.32
CA SER A 160 2.00 20.68 12.40
C SER A 160 1.82 19.24 12.92
N PRO A 161 1.67 19.06 14.24
CA PRO A 161 1.31 17.76 14.82
C PRO A 161 0.05 17.13 14.21
N ALA A 162 -0.84 17.95 13.60
CA ALA A 162 -2.02 17.46 12.89
C ALA A 162 -1.67 16.61 11.65
N ILE A 163 -0.52 16.87 11.00
CA ILE A 163 -0.04 16.07 9.87
C ILE A 163 0.28 14.65 10.35
N THR A 164 1.03 14.54 11.45
CA THR A 164 1.38 13.24 12.05
C THR A 164 0.14 12.54 12.59
N ALA A 165 -0.78 13.26 13.24
CA ALA A 165 -2.05 12.69 13.69
C ALA A 165 -2.85 12.11 12.52
N ARG A 166 -2.90 12.80 11.37
CA ARG A 166 -3.55 12.27 10.16
C ARG A 166 -2.82 11.03 9.61
N LYS A 167 -1.49 10.99 9.61
CA LYS A 167 -0.72 9.80 9.20
C LYS A 167 -1.07 8.60 10.08
N VAL A 168 -1.15 8.78 11.40
CA VAL A 168 -1.58 7.74 12.35
C VAL A 168 -3.00 7.26 12.03
N SER A 169 -3.94 8.18 11.80
CA SER A 169 -5.32 7.81 11.46
C SER A 169 -5.44 7.07 10.12
N LEU A 170 -4.59 7.38 9.13
CA LEU A 170 -4.55 6.64 7.87
C LEU A 170 -3.93 5.26 8.06
N LEU A 171 -2.88 5.15 8.87
CA LEU A 171 -2.21 3.88 9.15
C LEU A 171 -3.14 2.89 9.89
N VAL A 172 -3.95 3.36 10.84
CA VAL A 172 -4.90 2.45 11.54
C VAL A 172 -5.98 1.93 10.59
N LEU A 173 -6.43 2.76 9.64
CA LEU A 173 -7.35 2.33 8.57
C LEU A 173 -6.70 1.29 7.67
N GLU A 174 -5.45 1.50 7.27
CA GLU A 174 -4.70 0.56 6.46
C GLU A 174 -4.52 -0.79 7.17
N CYS A 175 -4.06 -0.78 8.43
CA CYS A 175 -3.92 -2.01 9.22
C CYS A 175 -5.27 -2.73 9.41
N TYR A 176 -6.37 -1.98 9.54
CA TYR A 176 -7.70 -2.59 9.59
C TYR A 176 -8.08 -3.25 8.27
N LEU A 177 -7.79 -2.62 7.13
CA LEU A 177 -8.02 -3.21 5.81
C LEU A 177 -7.20 -4.49 5.60
N LEU A 178 -5.99 -4.57 6.14
CA LEU A 178 -5.16 -5.77 6.12
C LEU A 178 -5.70 -6.92 7.00
N THR A 179 -6.71 -6.66 7.85
CA THR A 179 -7.35 -7.72 8.63
C THR A 179 -8.36 -8.53 7.82
N PHE A 180 -8.84 -7.99 6.69
CA PHE A 180 -9.79 -8.65 5.82
C PHE A 180 -9.09 -9.69 4.97
N ASP A 181 -9.62 -10.91 5.01
CA ASP A 181 -9.18 -11.99 4.15
C ASP A 181 -10.01 -11.94 2.84
N PRO A 182 -9.38 -11.91 1.66
CA PRO A 182 -10.10 -11.91 0.38
C PRO A 182 -10.98 -13.15 0.18
N GLU A 183 -10.63 -14.29 0.78
CA GLU A 183 -11.40 -15.54 0.71
C GLU A 183 -12.35 -15.73 1.91
N GLY A 184 -12.21 -14.89 2.94
CA GLY A 184 -12.89 -15.04 4.22
C GLY A 184 -14.30 -14.47 4.26
N GLU A 185 -15.07 -14.91 5.26
CA GLU A 185 -16.38 -14.33 5.54
C GLU A 185 -16.27 -12.83 5.81
N LYS A 186 -17.05 -12.03 5.07
CA LYS A 186 -17.18 -10.60 5.33
C LYS A 186 -17.77 -10.41 6.72
N LYS A 187 -16.92 -10.10 7.71
CA LYS A 187 -17.39 -9.70 9.04
C LYS A 187 -18.32 -8.50 8.87
N GLN A 188 -19.58 -8.71 9.23
CA GLN A 188 -20.61 -7.70 9.12
C GLN A 188 -20.30 -6.55 10.08
N VAL A 189 -20.02 -5.37 9.53
CA VAL A 189 -19.90 -4.15 10.33
C VAL A 189 -21.30 -3.74 10.77
N GLY A 190 -21.48 -3.42 12.06
CA GLY A 190 -22.77 -2.98 12.58
C GLY A 190 -23.30 -1.73 11.86
N SER A 191 -24.60 -1.67 11.59
CA SER A 191 -25.24 -0.57 10.84
C SER A 191 -24.92 0.81 11.43
N SER A 192 -24.97 0.94 12.76
CA SER A 192 -24.63 2.19 13.46
C SER A 192 -23.20 2.69 13.15
N VAL A 193 -22.22 1.78 13.14
CA VAL A 193 -20.82 2.13 12.83
C VAL A 193 -20.67 2.55 11.37
N LYS A 194 -21.39 1.86 10.47
CA LYS A 194 -21.42 2.19 9.04
C LYS A 194 -21.99 3.59 8.80
N ASP A 195 -23.10 3.92 9.43
CA ASP A 195 -23.75 5.22 9.30
C ASP A 195 -22.85 6.35 9.85
N GLU A 196 -22.18 6.12 10.99
CA GLU A 196 -21.21 7.07 11.55
C GLU A 196 -20.01 7.29 10.62
N ALA A 197 -19.45 6.21 10.07
CA ALA A 197 -18.34 6.28 9.12
C ALA A 197 -18.73 6.99 7.81
N GLU A 198 -19.94 6.74 7.31
CA GLU A 198 -20.47 7.42 6.13
C GLU A 198 -20.66 8.93 6.38
N ALA A 199 -21.24 9.30 7.52
CA ALA A 199 -21.38 10.71 7.91
C ALA A 199 -20.01 11.40 8.02
N ALA A 200 -19.01 10.73 8.60
CA ALA A 200 -17.64 11.23 8.66
C ALA A 200 -17.03 11.42 7.27
N ALA A 201 -17.20 10.47 6.36
CA ALA A 201 -16.71 10.55 4.99
C ALA A 201 -17.36 11.71 4.21
N VAL A 202 -18.68 11.90 4.36
CA VAL A 202 -19.41 13.03 3.76
C VAL A 202 -18.93 14.36 4.32
N ALA A 203 -18.73 14.46 5.64
CA ALA A 203 -18.20 15.66 6.27
C ALA A 203 -16.79 15.99 5.77
N TRP A 204 -15.94 14.97 5.59
CA TRP A 204 -14.61 15.16 5.03
C TRP A 204 -14.65 15.62 3.57
N LYS A 205 -15.50 15.03 2.73
CA LYS A 205 -15.63 15.41 1.31
C LYS A 205 -16.08 16.86 1.11
N LYS A 206 -16.92 17.39 2.01
CA LYS A 206 -17.45 18.76 1.94
C LYS A 206 -16.44 19.85 2.32
N ARG A 207 -15.27 19.47 2.84
CA ARG A 207 -14.23 20.37 3.35
C ARG A 207 -13.28 20.83 2.24
#